data_AF-H5XZ56-F1
#
_entry.id   AF-H5XZ56-F1
#
_cell.length_a   1.000
_cell.length_b   1.000
_cell.length_c   1.000
_cell.angle_alpha   90.00
_cell.angle_beta   90.00
_cell.angle_gamma   90.00
#
_symmetry.space_group_name_H-M   'P 1'
#
loop_
_entity.id
_entity.type
_entity.pdbx_description
1 polymer ?
#
loop_
_entity_poly.entity_id
_entity_poly.type
_entity_poly.pdbx_seq_one_letter_code
_entity_poly.pdbx_strand_id
1 'polypeptide(L)' 'MSKLLEEQIEELRLEMHEVASDKDLTDDRVVSISSKLDVLINEFYLKGKH' A
#
# COMPACT_ATOMS: atom_id res chain seq x y z
N MET A 1 5.04 8.06 -15.64
CA MET A 1 4.55 7.66 -14.31
C MET A 1 5.24 8.53 -13.27
N SER A 2 4.51 8.99 -12.27
CA SER A 2 5.05 9.89 -11.25
C SER A 2 5.86 9.07 -10.24
N LYS A 3 7.19 9.26 -10.22
CA LYS A 3 8.13 8.61 -9.27
C LYS A 3 7.62 8.56 -7.83
N LEU A 4 6.96 9.65 -7.41
CA LEU A 4 6.37 9.82 -6.07
C LEU A 4 5.31 8.77 -5.72
N LEU A 5 4.56 8.26 -6.70
CA LEU A 5 3.51 7.26 -6.48
C LEU A 5 4.11 5.87 -6.29
N GLU A 6 5.16 5.56 -7.06
CA GLU A 6 5.90 4.30 -6.93
C GLU A 6 6.64 4.24 -5.59
N GLU A 7 7.25 5.35 -5.15
CA GLU A 7 7.91 5.47 -3.84
C GLU A 7 6.91 5.26 -2.68
N GLN A 8 5.71 5.83 -2.75
CA GLN A 8 4.67 5.62 -1.73
C GLN A 8 4.15 4.17 -1.68
N ILE A 9 4.01 3.52 -2.83
CA ILE A 9 3.59 2.11 -2.90
C ILE A 9 4.64 1.21 -2.24
N GLU A 10 5.92 1.46 -2.52
CA GLU A 10 7.00 0.65 -1.96
C GLU A 10 7.20 0.88 -0.46
N GLU A 11 7.05 2.12 0.02
CA GLU A 11 7.06 2.44 1.44
C GLU A 11 5.95 1.71 2.20
N LEU A 12 4.72 1.76 1.69
CA LEU A 12 3.59 1.06 2.32
C LEU A 12 3.70 -0.46 2.21
N ARG A 13 4.35 -0.99 1.17
CA ARG A 13 4.67 -2.43 1.08
C ARG A 13 5.62 -2.87 2.17
N LEU A 14 6.67 -2.08 2.45
CA LEU A 14 7.61 -2.36 3.53
C LEU A 14 6.90 -2.30 4.89
N GLU A 15 6.07 -1.27 5.12
CA GLU A 15 5.29 -1.13 6.36
C GLU A 15 4.32 -2.31 6.54
N MET A 16 3.64 -2.75 5.47
CA MET A 16 2.76 -3.91 5.51
C MET A 16 3.52 -5.19 5.86
N HIS A 17 4.71 -5.40 5.30
CA HIS A 17 5.54 -6.56 5.62
C HIS A 17 6.03 -6.55 7.07
N GLU A 18 6.43 -5.39 7.58
CA GLU A 18 6.88 -5.24 8.97
C GLU A 18 5.73 -5.53 9.94
N VAL A 19 4.56 -4.93 9.71
CA VAL A 19 3.39 -5.13 10.58
C VAL A 19 2.83 -6.56 10.45
N ALA A 20 2.79 -7.15 9.25
CA ALA A 20 2.35 -8.53 9.06
C ALA A 20 3.35 -9.57 9.58
N SER A 21 4.63 -9.21 9.74
CA SER A 21 5.63 -10.08 10.36
C SER A 21 5.51 -10.13 11.89
N ASP A 22 4.97 -9.07 12.51
CA ASP A 22 4.86 -8.92 13.97
C ASP A 22 3.44 -9.20 14.49
N LYS A 23 2.41 -8.99 13.66
CA LYS A 23 0.99 -9.05 14.02
C LYS A 23 0.18 -9.94 13.08
N ASP A 24 -0.87 -10.52 13.64
CA ASP A 24 -1.87 -11.28 12.91
C ASP A 24 -2.54 -10.41 11.84
N LEU A 25 -2.88 -11.00 10.69
CA LEU A 25 -3.44 -10.27 9.53
C LEU A 25 -4.79 -9.59 9.80
N THR A 26 -5.36 -9.86 10.98
CA THR A 26 -6.61 -9.29 11.49
C THR A 26 -6.40 -8.08 12.40
N ASP A 27 -5.15 -7.70 12.70
CA ASP A 27 -4.85 -6.49 13.45
C ASP A 27 -5.33 -5.25 12.67
N ASP A 28 -6.04 -4.35 13.36
CA ASP A 28 -6.59 -3.12 12.77
C ASP A 28 -5.54 -2.29 12.03
N ARG A 29 -4.26 -2.38 12.43
CA ARG A 29 -3.16 -1.73 11.70
C ARG A 29 -2.91 -2.36 10.33
N VAL A 30 -2.89 -3.69 10.23
CA VAL A 30 -2.71 -4.38 8.93
C VAL A 30 -3.85 -4.04 7.99
N VAL A 31 -5.09 -4.02 8.50
CA VAL A 31 -6.28 -3.67 7.71
C VAL A 31 -6.22 -2.22 7.22
N SER A 32 -5.79 -1.28 8.08
CA SER A 32 -5.64 0.13 7.72
C SER A 32 -4.57 0.34 6.64
N ILE A 33 -3.42 -0.32 6.76
CA ILE A 33 -2.33 -0.26 5.79
C ILE A 33 -2.77 -0.87 4.45
N SER A 34 -3.44 -2.03 4.50
CA SER A 34 -3.99 -2.70 3.32
C SER A 34 -4.98 -1.82 2.56
N SER A 35 -5.89 -1.13 3.25
CA SER A 35 -6.82 -0.19 2.60
C SER A 35 -6.11 0.98 1.92
N LYS A 36 -5.05 1.52 2.51
CA LYS A 36 -4.27 2.61 1.91
C LYS A 36 -3.53 2.15 0.65
N LEU A 37 -2.96 0.95 0.69
CA LEU A 37 -2.32 0.32 -0.47
C LEU A 37 -3.30 0.13 -1.62
N ASP A 38 -4.52 -0.36 -1.33
CA ASP A 38 -5.55 -0.58 -2.35
C ASP A 38 -5.94 0.73 -3.07
N VAL A 39 -6.08 1.83 -2.31
CA VAL A 39 -6.36 3.16 -2.87
C VAL A 39 -5.22 3.63 -3.79
N LEU A 40 -3.95 3.50 -3.36
CA LEU A 40 -2.80 3.92 -4.17
C LEU A 40 -2.63 3.07 -5.44
N ILE A 41 -2.88 1.77 -5.34
CA ILE A 41 -2.85 0.84 -6.48
C ILE A 41 -3.97 1.20 -7.46
N ASN A 42 -5.17 1.46 -6.97
CA ASN A 42 -6.29 1.91 -7.81
C ASN A 42 -5.96 3.25 -8.50
N GLU A 43 -5.38 4.22 -7.78
CA GLU A 43 -4.91 5.47 -8.39
C GLU A 43 -3.85 5.24 -9.47
N PHE A 44 -2.93 4.31 -9.25
CA PHE A 44 -1.91 3.95 -10.23
C PHE A 44 -2.53 3.38 -11.50
N TYR A 45 -3.47 2.43 -11.38
CA TYR A 45 -4.17 1.85 -12.52
C TYR A 45 -5.05 2.88 -13.26
N LEU A 46 -5.70 3.80 -12.53
CA LEU A 46 -6.52 4.84 -13.13
C LEU A 46 -5.66 5.88 -13.88
N LYS A 47 -4.49 6.25 -13.34
CA LYS A 47 -3.55 7.19 -13.99
C LYS A 47 -2.78 6.57 -15.17
N GLY A 48 -2.60 5.25 -15.20
CA GLY A 48 -1.94 4.53 -16.30
C GLY A 48 -2.83 4.25 -17.52
N LYS A 49 -4.12 4.62 -17.47
CA LYS A 49 -5.11 4.29 -18.50
C LYS A 49 -5.33 5.37 -19.57
N HIS A 50 -4.37 6.29 -19.74
CA HIS A 50 -4.45 7.40 -20.72
C HIS A 50 -3.32 7.30 -21.75
#